data_AF-A0AAP9KTL3-F1
#
_entry.id   AF-A0AAP9KTL3-F1
#
_cell.length_a   1.000
_cell.length_b   1.000
_cell.length_c   1.000
_cell.angle_alpha   90.00
_cell.angle_beta   90.00
_cell.angle_gamma   90.00
#
_symmetry.space_group_name_H-M   'P 1'
#
loop_
_entity.id
_entity.type
_entity.pdbx_description
1 polymer ?
#
loop_
_entity_poly.entity_id
_entity_poly.type
_entity_poly.pdbx_seq_one_letter_code
_entity_poly.pdbx_strand_id
1 'polypeptide(L)'
;MNDKKFWKIIYLYITKYNYNILHYRPEKKDVWLIDENNELVRFIYSDSFKSSEIDSIVSNIIRNEERLKKMFKLNCLKIKIFYVSPDFDSTVVDYKKYRISSSLMIERILYNDKNRKLFIRESDAKFIDNTPDTLRYKNRVVELYKRQTLDKNILDVKYSGIAIFYLVLFILNYLTIYFSNRQISIYQYLNYNYQKMISGQFYRFFTSVFVIENVKSLIVILVALLATSILFNKALNIVKSISILATISLFFNLFLIFGYSGNLDIALASNFGLLGSIFISQLTKKNDNLKFLYIGSLSILYLVGAVIFFDTALSIYIFAFILGVFIQLFLEKKKNMYIMVSSIIVIVVFGFVVLFTGLNTKGLINNYRVNKVEQRLLKHHSDEDIFSLEKELTSNNKSVLTYYELGMIKLMKSSKQDAKKVFLEGINFDNTFAPMYYNLALIERQEGNYSKSKEYAQKAYDLEKVEKYKNLVDELNND
;
A
#
# COMPACT_ATOMS: atom_id res chain seq x y z
N MET A 1 47.33 -21.09 -10.35
CA MET A 1 46.59 -19.80 -10.50
C MET A 1 46.92 -18.86 -9.35
N ASN A 2 47.14 -17.57 -9.61
CA ASN A 2 47.57 -16.60 -8.59
C ASN A 2 46.41 -15.96 -7.79
N ASP A 3 46.75 -15.32 -6.68
CA ASP A 3 45.83 -14.59 -5.78
C ASP A 3 44.96 -13.57 -6.54
N LYS A 4 45.50 -12.99 -7.62
CA LYS A 4 44.81 -11.97 -8.41
C LYS A 4 43.55 -12.53 -9.09
N LYS A 5 43.65 -13.72 -9.70
CA LYS A 5 42.51 -14.37 -10.36
C LYS A 5 41.49 -14.88 -9.33
N PHE A 6 41.94 -15.28 -8.14
CA PHE A 6 41.06 -15.74 -7.05
C PHE A 6 39.99 -14.70 -6.67
N TRP A 7 40.38 -13.46 -6.41
CA TRP A 7 39.43 -12.40 -6.01
C TRP A 7 38.43 -12.02 -7.10
N LYS A 8 38.82 -12.11 -8.38
CA LYS A 8 37.91 -11.84 -9.50
C LYS A 8 36.83 -12.90 -9.64
N ILE A 9 37.18 -14.17 -9.41
CA ILE A 9 36.20 -15.26 -9.43
C ILE A 9 35.18 -15.04 -8.31
N ILE A 10 35.62 -14.77 -7.09
CA ILE A 10 34.71 -14.50 -5.96
C ILE A 10 33.79 -13.31 -6.29
N TYR A 11 34.34 -12.23 -6.84
CA TYR A 11 33.55 -11.07 -7.28
C TYR A 11 32.48 -11.43 -8.32
N LEU A 12 32.81 -12.27 -9.31
CA LEU A 12 31.83 -12.78 -10.28
C LEU A 12 30.75 -13.64 -9.62
N TYR A 13 31.11 -14.51 -8.68
CA TYR A 13 30.14 -15.33 -7.96
C TYR A 13 29.10 -14.45 -7.26
N ILE A 14 29.56 -13.37 -6.62
CA ILE A 14 28.67 -12.47 -5.89
C ILE A 14 27.82 -11.61 -6.84
N THR A 15 28.42 -11.04 -7.87
CA THR A 15 27.77 -10.02 -8.70
C THR A 15 26.99 -10.55 -9.89
N LYS A 16 27.42 -11.68 -10.47
CA LYS A 16 26.84 -12.26 -11.68
C LYS A 16 26.15 -13.61 -11.43
N TYR A 17 26.70 -14.44 -10.53
CA TYR A 17 26.12 -15.75 -10.23
C TYR A 17 25.21 -15.73 -8.99
N ASN A 18 24.94 -14.56 -8.41
CA ASN A 18 24.01 -14.33 -7.30
C ASN A 18 24.32 -15.13 -6.02
N TYR A 19 25.60 -15.31 -5.70
CA TYR A 19 26.00 -15.88 -4.41
C TYR A 19 26.09 -14.80 -3.31
N ASN A 20 25.65 -15.14 -2.10
CA ASN A 20 25.83 -14.31 -0.91
C ASN A 20 27.05 -14.74 -0.12
N ILE A 21 27.76 -13.79 0.51
CA ILE A 21 28.92 -14.08 1.34
C ILE A 21 28.43 -14.46 2.74
N LEU A 22 28.58 -15.73 3.11
CA LEU A 22 28.23 -16.21 4.45
C LEU A 22 29.29 -15.85 5.48
N HIS A 23 30.56 -16.05 5.12
CA HIS A 23 31.65 -15.90 6.05
C HIS A 23 32.96 -15.66 5.29
N TYR A 24 33.77 -14.75 5.82
CA TYR A 24 35.02 -14.35 5.20
C TYR A 24 36.12 -14.23 6.26
N ARG A 25 37.25 -14.92 6.05
CA ARG A 25 38.47 -14.79 6.85
C ARG A 25 39.58 -14.14 6.03
N PRO A 26 39.88 -12.83 6.26
CA PRO A 26 40.85 -12.08 5.47
C PRO A 26 42.27 -12.67 5.53
N GLU A 27 42.69 -13.10 6.72
CA GLU A 27 44.05 -13.61 6.98
C GLU A 27 44.32 -14.94 6.27
N LYS A 28 43.30 -15.78 6.14
CA LYS A 28 43.42 -17.15 5.59
C LYS A 28 42.92 -17.26 4.15
N LYS A 29 42.51 -16.15 3.51
CA LYS A 29 41.92 -16.10 2.16
C LYS A 29 40.88 -17.21 1.95
N ASP A 30 39.96 -17.31 2.92
CA ASP A 30 38.92 -18.33 2.98
C ASP A 30 37.55 -17.64 2.93
N VAL A 31 36.81 -17.90 1.86
CA VAL A 31 35.53 -17.26 1.57
C VAL A 31 34.45 -18.33 1.42
N TRP A 32 33.41 -18.22 2.22
CA TRP A 32 32.22 -19.05 2.13
C TRP A 32 31.10 -18.27 1.47
N LEU A 33 30.56 -18.85 0.42
CA LEU A 33 29.47 -18.33 -0.38
C LEU A 33 28.30 -19.31 -0.34
N ILE A 34 27.08 -18.80 -0.51
CA ILE A 34 25.86 -19.60 -0.67
C ILE A 34 25.02 -19.06 -1.81
N ASP A 35 24.46 -19.93 -2.64
CA ASP A 35 23.47 -19.53 -3.64
C ASP A 35 22.03 -19.68 -3.13
N GLU A 36 21.09 -19.31 -3.99
CA GLU A 36 19.65 -19.42 -3.75
C GLU A 36 19.17 -20.87 -3.55
N ASN A 37 19.94 -21.86 -4.02
CA ASN A 37 19.61 -23.29 -3.88
C ASN A 37 20.19 -23.91 -2.60
N ASN A 38 20.77 -23.10 -1.72
CA ASN A 38 21.52 -23.54 -0.53
C ASN A 38 22.73 -24.43 -0.85
N GLU A 39 23.31 -24.33 -2.05
CA GLU A 39 24.63 -24.90 -2.30
C GLU A 39 25.71 -23.98 -1.72
N LEU A 40 26.54 -24.57 -0.88
CA LEU A 40 27.66 -23.88 -0.25
C LEU A 40 28.88 -23.98 -1.15
N VAL A 41 29.50 -22.85 -1.42
CA VAL A 41 30.74 -22.79 -2.18
C VAL A 41 31.81 -22.17 -1.29
N ARG A 42 32.87 -22.92 -1.03
CA ARG A 42 34.02 -22.44 -0.24
C ARG A 42 35.22 -22.27 -1.15
N PHE A 43 35.74 -21.04 -1.23
CA PHE A 43 36.97 -20.71 -1.94
C PHE A 43 38.12 -20.57 -0.95
N ILE A 44 39.21 -21.30 -1.19
CA ILE A 44 40.42 -21.26 -0.36
C ILE A 44 41.64 -21.00 -1.26
N TYR A 45 42.44 -20.01 -0.90
CA TYR A 45 43.72 -19.73 -1.56
C TYR A 45 44.90 -19.98 -0.61
N SER A 46 45.94 -20.66 -1.11
CA SER A 46 47.25 -20.80 -0.47
C SER A 46 48.35 -20.77 -1.53
N ASP A 47 49.57 -20.39 -1.15
CA ASP A 47 50.71 -20.38 -2.07
C ASP A 47 51.19 -21.80 -2.41
N SER A 48 50.93 -22.77 -1.54
CA SER A 48 51.07 -24.20 -1.81
C SER A 48 50.06 -24.98 -0.96
N PHE A 49 49.57 -26.11 -1.46
CA PHE A 49 48.79 -27.05 -0.65
C PHE A 49 49.46 -28.42 -0.56
N LYS A 50 49.60 -28.91 0.68
CA LYS A 50 49.96 -30.31 0.95
C LYS A 50 48.71 -31.19 0.99
N SER A 51 48.85 -32.46 0.65
CA SER A 51 47.76 -33.45 0.72
C SER A 51 47.11 -33.51 2.11
N SER A 52 47.92 -33.48 3.17
CA SER A 52 47.46 -33.49 4.56
C SER A 52 46.63 -32.27 4.96
N GLU A 53 46.93 -31.09 4.42
CA GLU A 53 46.18 -29.85 4.69
C GLU A 53 44.79 -29.90 4.05
N ILE A 54 44.73 -30.39 2.80
CA ILE A 54 43.48 -30.55 2.06
C ILE A 54 42.56 -31.55 2.79
N ASP A 55 43.11 -32.69 3.20
CA ASP A 55 42.34 -33.72 3.90
C ASP A 55 41.94 -33.26 5.31
N SER A 56 42.77 -32.47 6.00
CA SER A 56 42.42 -31.83 7.28
C SER A 56 41.23 -30.87 7.14
N ILE A 57 41.15 -30.10 6.05
CA ILE A 57 40.03 -29.19 5.82
C ILE A 57 38.72 -29.98 5.61
N VAL A 58 38.76 -31.07 4.84
CA VAL A 58 37.60 -31.93 4.61
C VAL A 58 37.18 -32.61 5.91
N SER A 59 38.12 -33.18 6.67
CA SER A 59 37.82 -33.84 7.94
C SER A 59 37.25 -32.88 8.99
N ASN A 60 37.72 -31.62 9.00
CA ASN A 60 37.17 -30.58 9.86
C ASN A 60 35.72 -30.22 9.51
N ILE A 61 35.33 -30.23 8.23
CA ILE A 61 33.93 -30.01 7.83
C ILE A 61 33.06 -31.19 8.29
N ILE A 62 33.54 -32.42 8.10
CA ILE A 62 32.82 -33.63 8.51
C ILE A 62 32.60 -33.64 10.03
N ARG A 63 33.66 -33.40 10.81
CA ARG A 63 33.59 -33.38 12.27
C ARG A 63 32.69 -32.28 12.83
N ASN A 64 32.52 -31.18 12.11
CA ASN A 64 31.72 -30.04 12.54
C ASN A 64 30.37 -29.93 11.80
N GLU A 65 29.88 -31.01 11.18
CA GLU A 65 28.65 -31.01 10.37
C GLU A 65 27.48 -30.34 11.10
N GLU A 66 27.14 -30.78 12.32
CA GLU A 66 26.02 -30.23 13.08
C GLU A 66 26.19 -28.74 13.40
N ARG A 67 27.40 -28.33 13.76
CA ARG A 67 27.72 -26.94 14.05
C ARG A 67 27.56 -26.09 12.80
N LEU A 68 28.01 -26.58 11.64
CA LEU A 68 27.87 -25.88 10.36
C LEU A 68 26.41 -25.81 9.91
N LYS A 69 25.62 -26.87 10.10
CA LYS A 69 24.16 -26.85 9.86
C LYS A 69 23.46 -25.77 10.69
N LYS A 70 23.78 -25.70 12.00
CA LYS A 70 23.25 -24.66 12.90
C LYS A 70 23.72 -23.26 12.48
N MET A 71 25.00 -23.11 12.16
CA MET A 71 25.61 -21.83 11.78
C MET A 71 25.04 -21.27 10.48
N PHE A 72 24.82 -22.13 9.47
CA PHE A 72 24.27 -21.74 8.18
C PHE A 72 22.74 -21.86 8.09
N LYS A 73 22.09 -22.39 9.12
CA LYS A 73 20.63 -22.65 9.18
C LYS A 73 20.15 -23.56 8.05
N LEU A 74 20.93 -24.60 7.74
CA LEU A 74 20.64 -25.57 6.68
C LEU A 74 20.44 -26.97 7.26
N ASN A 75 19.46 -27.70 6.75
CA ASN A 75 19.20 -29.08 7.14
C ASN A 75 20.17 -30.06 6.45
N CYS A 76 20.58 -29.74 5.23
CA CYS A 76 21.55 -30.51 4.43
C CYS A 76 22.65 -29.59 3.91
N LEU A 77 23.88 -30.10 3.89
CA LEU A 77 25.06 -29.38 3.43
C LEU A 77 25.57 -30.01 2.13
N LYS A 78 25.35 -29.32 1.00
CA LYS A 78 26.03 -29.60 -0.27
C LYS A 78 27.14 -28.59 -0.44
N ILE A 79 28.39 -29.00 -0.22
CA ILE A 79 29.55 -28.10 -0.17
C ILE A 79 30.47 -28.38 -1.35
N LYS A 80 30.70 -27.38 -2.19
CA LYS A 80 31.77 -27.37 -3.19
C LYS A 80 32.96 -26.60 -2.63
N ILE A 81 34.11 -27.25 -2.56
CA ILE A 81 35.35 -26.66 -2.07
C ILE A 81 36.28 -26.46 -3.25
N PHE A 82 36.57 -25.20 -3.54
CA PHE A 82 37.43 -24.76 -4.61
C PHE A 82 38.79 -24.34 -4.02
N TYR A 83 39.81 -25.14 -4.30
CA TYR A 83 41.19 -24.84 -3.93
C TYR A 83 41.91 -24.14 -5.08
N VAL A 84 42.54 -23.01 -4.77
CA VAL A 84 43.29 -22.21 -5.74
C VAL A 84 44.71 -22.00 -5.23
N SER A 85 45.69 -22.47 -5.99
CA SER A 85 47.11 -22.30 -5.68
C SER A 85 47.93 -22.16 -6.96
N PRO A 86 49.10 -21.50 -6.92
CA PRO A 86 50.08 -21.62 -7.98
C PRO A 86 50.70 -23.02 -8.05
N ASP A 87 50.82 -23.73 -6.92
CA ASP A 87 51.47 -25.04 -6.85
C ASP A 87 50.68 -26.05 -5.99
N PHE A 88 50.58 -27.28 -6.47
CA PHE A 88 49.91 -28.39 -5.78
C PHE A 88 50.87 -29.56 -5.70
N ASP A 89 50.88 -30.25 -4.55
CA ASP A 89 51.60 -31.52 -4.43
C ASP A 89 51.12 -32.53 -5.49
N SER A 90 52.07 -33.08 -6.24
CA SER A 90 51.85 -34.02 -7.35
C SER A 90 51.00 -35.25 -6.98
N THR A 91 50.90 -35.56 -5.68
CA THR A 91 50.14 -36.70 -5.16
C THR A 91 48.63 -36.42 -4.99
N VAL A 92 48.18 -35.17 -5.16
CA VAL A 92 46.79 -34.79 -4.88
C VAL A 92 45.91 -34.95 -6.11
N VAL A 93 44.82 -35.71 -5.96
CA VAL A 93 43.80 -35.87 -7.01
C VAL A 93 43.04 -34.55 -7.23
N ASP A 94 43.00 -34.12 -8.49
CA ASP A 94 42.35 -32.91 -9.01
C ASP A 94 40.88 -32.74 -8.61
N TYR A 95 40.13 -33.83 -8.56
CA TYR A 95 38.70 -33.85 -8.22
C TYR A 95 38.38 -35.03 -7.32
N LYS A 96 37.65 -34.80 -6.23
CA LYS A 96 37.18 -35.87 -5.34
C LYS A 96 35.82 -35.54 -4.73
N LYS A 97 34.90 -36.50 -4.79
CA LYS A 97 33.55 -36.37 -4.27
C LYS A 97 33.36 -37.29 -3.07
N TYR A 98 32.88 -36.72 -1.98
CA TYR A 98 32.62 -37.39 -0.72
C TYR A 98 31.12 -37.36 -0.44
N ARG A 99 30.50 -38.54 -0.37
CA ARG A 99 29.12 -38.69 0.09
C ARG A 99 29.16 -39.30 1.49
N ILE A 100 29.17 -38.45 2.50
CA ILE A 100 29.34 -38.88 3.91
C ILE A 100 28.01 -39.35 4.48
N SER A 101 26.94 -38.59 4.26
CA SER A 101 25.58 -38.93 4.70
C SER A 101 24.53 -38.48 3.67
N SER A 102 23.25 -38.79 3.91
CA SER A 102 22.13 -38.21 3.14
C SER A 102 22.07 -36.69 3.25
N SER A 103 22.70 -36.13 4.29
CA SER A 103 22.65 -34.72 4.65
C SER A 103 23.98 -33.98 4.51
N LEU A 104 25.08 -34.65 4.14
CA LEU A 104 26.38 -34.04 3.88
C LEU A 104 27.04 -34.62 2.63
N MET A 105 27.28 -33.74 1.67
CA MET A 105 27.92 -34.03 0.40
C MET A 105 28.98 -32.98 0.13
N ILE A 106 30.21 -33.43 -0.12
CA ILE A 106 31.37 -32.54 -0.34
C ILE A 106 31.98 -32.85 -1.70
N GLU A 107 32.10 -31.84 -2.55
CA GLU A 107 32.84 -31.91 -3.81
C GLU A 107 34.10 -31.07 -3.69
N ARG A 108 35.27 -31.72 -3.74
CA ARG A 108 36.59 -31.10 -3.70
C ARG A 108 37.12 -30.94 -5.11
N ILE A 109 37.50 -29.72 -5.46
CA ILE A 109 37.97 -29.39 -6.81
C ILE A 109 39.22 -28.50 -6.70
N LEU A 110 40.32 -28.95 -7.31
CA LEU A 110 41.54 -28.16 -7.46
C LEU A 110 41.49 -27.35 -8.75
N TYR A 111 41.98 -26.11 -8.70
CA TYR A 111 42.10 -25.30 -9.90
C TYR A 111 43.26 -25.79 -10.76
N ASN A 112 42.94 -26.24 -11.98
CA ASN A 112 43.88 -26.49 -13.06
C ASN A 112 43.19 -26.18 -14.40
N ASP A 113 43.92 -26.26 -15.52
CA ASP A 113 43.36 -25.94 -16.83
C ASP A 113 42.20 -26.87 -17.23
N LYS A 114 42.21 -28.13 -16.76
CA LYS A 114 41.14 -29.11 -17.01
C LYS A 114 39.84 -28.75 -16.30
N ASN A 115 39.94 -28.32 -15.04
CA ASN A 115 38.81 -28.03 -14.15
C ASN A 115 38.34 -26.58 -14.25
N ARG A 116 39.00 -25.73 -15.04
CA ARG A 116 38.68 -24.30 -15.16
C ARG A 116 37.19 -24.02 -15.40
N LYS A 117 36.52 -24.86 -16.19
CA LYS A 117 35.07 -24.75 -16.51
C LYS A 117 34.16 -24.97 -15.29
N LEU A 118 34.62 -25.67 -14.26
CA LEU A 118 33.89 -25.90 -13.01
C LEU A 118 33.93 -24.67 -12.10
N PHE A 119 34.92 -23.79 -12.29
CA PHE A 119 35.07 -22.57 -11.51
C PHE A 119 34.42 -21.36 -12.18
N ILE A 120 34.38 -21.29 -13.51
CA ILE A 120 33.91 -20.12 -14.26
C ILE A 120 33.18 -20.57 -15.52
N ARG A 121 32.04 -19.92 -15.84
CA ARG A 121 31.34 -20.11 -17.12
C ARG A 121 32.23 -19.64 -18.28
N GLU A 122 32.20 -20.32 -19.42
CA GLU A 122 33.07 -20.00 -20.56
C GLU A 122 32.91 -18.55 -21.06
N SER A 123 31.70 -18.00 -21.01
CA SER A 123 31.41 -16.61 -21.39
C SER A 123 32.11 -15.57 -20.49
N ASP A 124 32.53 -15.97 -19.29
CA ASP A 124 33.18 -15.11 -18.29
C ASP A 124 34.69 -15.33 -18.20
N ALA A 125 35.25 -16.27 -18.97
CA ALA A 125 36.68 -16.58 -18.97
C ALA A 125 37.54 -15.35 -19.33
N LYS A 126 37.09 -14.53 -20.31
CA LYS A 126 37.79 -13.31 -20.76
C LYS A 126 37.93 -12.26 -19.66
N PHE A 127 36.94 -12.17 -18.75
CA PHE A 127 36.97 -11.21 -17.63
C PHE A 127 38.11 -11.50 -16.64
N ILE A 128 38.42 -12.79 -16.45
CA ILE A 128 39.46 -13.24 -15.52
C ILE A 128 40.87 -13.01 -16.07
N ASP A 129 41.06 -13.21 -17.38
CA ASP A 129 42.39 -13.18 -18.01
C ASP A 129 42.88 -11.76 -18.36
N ASN A 130 41.99 -10.84 -18.76
CA ASN A 130 42.39 -9.58 -19.41
C ASN A 130 42.51 -8.33 -18.51
N THR A 131 42.76 -8.42 -17.20
CA THR A 131 42.78 -7.22 -16.35
C THR A 131 44.00 -7.08 -15.42
N PRO A 132 44.77 -5.96 -15.53
CA PRO A 132 46.00 -5.73 -14.76
C PRO A 132 45.77 -5.24 -13.32
N ASP A 133 44.55 -4.80 -12.95
CA ASP A 133 44.30 -4.09 -11.70
C ASP A 133 43.76 -5.00 -10.57
N THR A 134 44.44 -5.02 -9.43
CA THR A 134 44.46 -6.17 -8.49
C THR A 134 43.83 -5.90 -7.12
N LEU A 135 44.05 -4.73 -6.52
CA LEU A 135 43.53 -4.39 -5.18
C LEU A 135 42.03 -4.06 -5.20
N ARG A 136 41.52 -3.59 -6.34
CA ARG A 136 40.13 -3.14 -6.51
C ARG A 136 39.10 -4.23 -6.21
N TYR A 137 39.32 -5.46 -6.66
CA TYR A 137 38.34 -6.55 -6.50
C TYR A 137 38.32 -7.12 -5.09
N LYS A 138 39.49 -7.26 -4.46
CA LYS A 138 39.57 -7.64 -3.04
C LYS A 138 38.81 -6.62 -2.18
N ASN A 139 39.07 -5.32 -2.38
CA ASN A 139 38.39 -4.26 -1.64
C ASN A 139 36.88 -4.26 -1.91
N ARG A 140 36.44 -4.48 -3.15
CA ARG A 140 35.01 -4.62 -3.48
C ARG A 140 34.33 -5.81 -2.80
N VAL A 141 34.97 -6.98 -2.77
CA VAL A 141 34.43 -8.16 -2.06
C VAL A 141 34.33 -7.88 -0.56
N VAL A 142 35.34 -7.25 0.02
CA VAL A 142 35.34 -6.83 1.44
C VAL A 142 34.23 -5.82 1.72
N GLU A 143 34.04 -4.83 0.85
CA GLU A 143 32.99 -3.83 0.96
C GLU A 143 31.59 -4.47 0.86
N LEU A 144 31.40 -5.39 -0.09
CA LEU A 144 30.16 -6.16 -0.23
C LEU A 144 29.88 -6.99 1.03
N TYR A 145 30.90 -7.63 1.61
CA TYR A 145 30.78 -8.37 2.87
C TYR A 145 30.46 -7.45 4.07
N LYS A 146 31.16 -6.32 4.20
CA LYS A 146 30.88 -5.32 5.24
C LYS A 146 29.45 -4.79 5.10
N ARG A 147 29.02 -4.48 3.88
CA ARG A 147 27.65 -4.04 3.61
C ARG A 147 26.64 -5.11 4.00
N GLN A 148 26.85 -6.39 3.65
CA GLN A 148 25.95 -7.48 4.03
C GLN A 148 25.89 -7.72 5.55
N THR A 149 27.00 -7.55 6.26
CA THR A 149 27.07 -7.77 7.72
C THR A 149 26.61 -6.57 8.55
N LEU A 150 26.81 -5.35 8.06
CA LEU A 150 26.35 -4.09 8.66
C LEU A 150 24.88 -3.77 8.37
N ASP A 151 24.30 -4.30 7.27
CA ASP A 151 22.86 -4.22 6.95
C ASP A 151 21.98 -5.10 7.88
N LYS A 152 22.35 -5.22 9.16
CA LYS A 152 21.54 -5.80 10.23
C LYS A 152 20.54 -4.79 10.80
N ASN A 153 20.26 -3.68 10.13
CA ASN A 153 19.12 -2.84 10.51
C ASN A 153 17.88 -3.71 10.43
N ILE A 154 17.24 -3.97 11.57
CA ILE A 154 16.06 -4.85 11.71
C ILE A 154 14.80 -4.17 11.17
N LEU A 155 14.83 -2.84 11.04
CA LEU A 155 13.70 -2.01 10.66
C LEU A 155 14.01 -1.22 9.37
N ASP A 156 13.10 -1.27 8.40
CA ASP A 156 13.19 -0.47 7.18
C ASP A 156 12.72 0.95 7.50
N VAL A 157 13.67 1.82 7.80
CA VAL A 157 13.40 3.21 8.17
C VAL A 157 12.61 3.94 7.08
N LYS A 158 12.84 3.59 5.80
CA LYS A 158 12.12 4.23 4.69
C LYS A 158 10.65 3.82 4.69
N TYR A 159 10.37 2.52 4.82
CA TYR A 159 8.99 2.03 4.86
C TYR A 159 8.25 2.46 6.14
N SER A 160 8.92 2.43 7.29
CA SER A 160 8.38 2.92 8.56
C SER A 160 8.01 4.41 8.54
N GLY A 161 8.46 5.17 7.54
CA GLY A 161 7.98 6.53 7.27
C GLY A 161 6.47 6.62 7.09
N ILE A 162 5.78 5.58 6.59
CA ILE A 162 4.30 5.58 6.49
C ILE A 162 3.66 5.59 7.89
N ALA A 163 4.17 4.79 8.82
CA ALA A 163 3.67 4.75 10.20
C ALA A 163 3.93 6.09 10.91
N ILE A 164 5.11 6.67 10.72
CA ILE A 164 5.44 8.00 11.25
C ILE A 164 4.50 9.06 10.67
N PHE A 165 4.20 9.01 9.37
CA PHE A 165 3.27 9.94 8.74
C PHE A 165 1.87 9.87 9.35
N TYR A 166 1.33 8.66 9.57
CA TYR A 166 0.05 8.48 10.26
C TYR A 166 0.06 9.07 11.67
N LEU A 167 1.11 8.79 12.45
CA LEU A 167 1.25 9.30 13.82
C LEU A 167 1.35 10.84 13.85
N VAL A 168 2.18 11.42 12.98
CA VAL A 168 2.36 12.88 12.89
C VAL A 168 1.05 13.54 12.47
N LEU A 169 0.38 13.01 11.45
CA LEU A 169 -0.89 13.58 10.98
C LEU A 169 -1.99 13.50 12.05
N PHE A 170 -2.05 12.40 12.80
CA PHE A 170 -2.98 12.23 13.92
C PHE A 170 -2.72 13.25 15.04
N ILE A 171 -1.45 13.42 15.44
CA ILE A 171 -1.06 14.41 16.45
C ILE A 171 -1.36 15.83 15.97
N LEU A 172 -1.00 16.17 14.73
CA LEU A 172 -1.26 17.49 14.15
C LEU A 172 -2.76 17.79 14.10
N ASN A 173 -3.60 16.82 13.74
CA ASN A 173 -5.04 16.99 13.75
C ASN A 173 -5.56 17.28 15.16
N TYR A 174 -5.11 16.52 16.17
CA TYR A 174 -5.53 16.74 17.55
C TYR A 174 -5.06 18.09 18.11
N LEU A 175 -3.82 18.48 17.82
CA LEU A 175 -3.29 19.80 18.16
C LEU A 175 -4.11 20.92 17.52
N THR A 176 -4.48 20.77 16.25
CA THR A 176 -5.30 21.75 15.54
C THR A 176 -6.68 21.91 16.18
N ILE A 177 -7.32 20.78 16.55
CA ILE A 177 -8.61 20.79 17.26
C ILE A 177 -8.46 21.49 18.62
N TYR A 178 -7.39 21.22 19.35
CA TYR A 178 -7.12 21.82 20.65
C TYR A 178 -6.92 23.34 20.55
N PHE A 179 -6.00 23.80 19.69
CA PHE A 179 -5.72 25.23 19.51
C PHE A 179 -6.87 26.02 18.88
N SER A 180 -7.71 25.36 18.10
CA SER A 180 -8.89 25.97 17.46
C SER A 180 -10.15 25.92 18.33
N ASN A 181 -10.07 25.53 19.61
CA ASN A 181 -11.24 25.36 20.49
C ASN A 181 -12.33 24.48 19.84
N ARG A 182 -11.93 23.37 19.20
CA ARG A 182 -12.78 22.41 18.48
C ARG A 182 -13.47 22.91 17.20
N GLN A 183 -13.11 24.08 16.68
CA GLN A 183 -13.74 24.62 15.47
C GLN A 183 -13.16 24.04 14.17
N ILE A 184 -11.85 23.76 14.13
CA ILE A 184 -11.15 23.33 12.92
C ILE A 184 -10.51 21.95 13.13
N SER A 185 -10.64 21.09 12.12
CA SER A 185 -9.94 19.81 12.03
C SER A 185 -9.25 19.69 10.67
N ILE A 186 -7.99 19.22 10.68
CA ILE A 186 -7.25 18.90 9.44
C ILE A 186 -7.99 17.82 8.65
N TYR A 187 -8.57 16.84 9.34
CA TYR A 187 -9.31 15.75 8.71
C TYR A 187 -10.55 16.23 7.94
N GLN A 188 -11.17 17.36 8.29
CA GLN A 188 -12.27 17.91 7.50
C GLN A 188 -11.86 18.25 6.05
N TYR A 189 -10.57 18.51 5.81
CA TYR A 189 -10.04 18.80 4.48
C TYR A 189 -9.68 17.54 3.70
N LEU A 190 -9.39 16.43 4.37
CA LEU A 190 -8.93 15.17 3.76
C LEU A 190 -10.02 14.10 3.65
N ASN A 191 -10.99 14.11 4.58
CA ASN A 191 -12.01 13.07 4.71
C ASN A 191 -12.95 13.03 3.50
N TYR A 192 -13.61 11.90 3.33
CA TYR A 192 -14.73 11.77 2.41
C TYR A 192 -15.81 12.82 2.71
N ASN A 193 -16.31 13.46 1.66
CA ASN A 193 -17.45 14.36 1.74
C ASN A 193 -18.14 14.38 0.37
N TYR A 194 -19.35 13.83 0.31
CA TYR A 194 -20.08 13.66 -0.95
C TYR A 194 -20.20 14.98 -1.74
N GLN A 195 -20.66 16.04 -1.07
CA GLN A 195 -20.90 17.33 -1.73
C GLN A 195 -19.62 17.99 -2.25
N LYS A 196 -18.53 17.95 -1.47
CA LYS A 196 -17.24 18.51 -1.89
C LYS A 196 -16.62 17.70 -3.03
N MET A 197 -16.85 16.39 -3.05
CA MET A 197 -16.36 15.53 -4.13
C MET A 197 -17.07 15.83 -5.44
N ILE A 198 -18.40 15.92 -5.46
CA ILE A 198 -19.13 16.26 -6.68
C ILE A 198 -18.91 17.72 -7.14
N SER A 199 -18.45 18.59 -6.25
CA SER A 199 -18.03 19.95 -6.60
C SER A 199 -16.59 20.04 -7.15
N GLY A 200 -15.87 18.92 -7.30
CA GLY A 200 -14.53 18.89 -7.91
C GLY A 200 -13.36 18.63 -6.97
N GLN A 201 -13.56 18.43 -5.66
CA GLN A 201 -12.46 18.06 -4.73
C GLN A 201 -12.08 16.58 -4.87
N PHE A 202 -11.66 16.16 -6.07
CA PHE A 202 -11.37 14.76 -6.40
C PHE A 202 -10.17 14.17 -5.65
N TYR A 203 -9.29 15.00 -5.08
CA TYR A 203 -8.24 14.49 -4.19
C TYR A 203 -8.79 13.67 -3.01
N ARG A 204 -10.03 13.96 -2.57
CA ARG A 204 -10.72 13.20 -1.51
C ARG A 204 -10.97 11.74 -1.87
N PHE A 205 -10.97 11.36 -3.14
CA PHE A 205 -11.01 9.95 -3.53
C PHE A 205 -9.81 9.17 -2.96
N PHE A 206 -8.68 9.83 -2.73
CA PHE A 206 -7.43 9.19 -2.33
C PHE A 206 -7.03 9.51 -0.88
N THR A 207 -7.35 10.71 -0.38
CA THR A 207 -6.85 11.18 0.92
C THR A 207 -7.57 10.62 2.13
N SER A 208 -8.78 10.06 1.97
CA SER A 208 -9.55 9.49 3.10
C SER A 208 -8.79 8.40 3.85
N VAL A 209 -7.85 7.69 3.19
CA VAL A 209 -7.01 6.66 3.81
C VAL A 209 -6.11 7.18 4.95
N PHE A 210 -5.89 8.48 5.03
CA PHE A 210 -5.06 9.12 6.05
C PHE A 210 -5.88 9.70 7.21
N VAL A 211 -7.21 9.63 7.13
CA VAL A 211 -8.10 10.08 8.20
C VAL A 211 -8.29 8.95 9.19
N ILE A 212 -7.89 9.19 10.44
CA ILE A 212 -8.02 8.22 11.53
C ILE A 212 -8.97 8.80 12.56
N GLU A 213 -10.14 8.20 12.71
CA GLU A 213 -11.18 8.71 13.61
C GLU A 213 -10.86 8.45 15.09
N ASN A 214 -10.23 7.30 15.38
CA ASN A 214 -10.07 6.80 16.73
C ASN A 214 -8.64 6.37 17.04
N VAL A 215 -8.22 6.53 18.31
CA VAL A 215 -6.91 6.08 18.81
C VAL A 215 -6.73 4.56 18.62
N LYS A 216 -7.81 3.78 18.77
CA LYS A 216 -7.80 2.33 18.52
C LYS A 216 -7.38 2.01 17.09
N SER A 217 -7.94 2.69 16.09
CA SER A 217 -7.58 2.52 14.67
C SER A 217 -6.12 2.87 14.43
N LEU A 218 -5.62 3.97 15.04
CA LEU A 218 -4.21 4.36 14.95
C LEU A 218 -3.29 3.25 15.45
N ILE A 219 -3.54 2.72 16.65
CA ILE A 219 -2.68 1.69 17.27
C ILE A 219 -2.59 0.46 16.36
N VAL A 220 -3.73 -0.02 15.84
CA VAL A 220 -3.77 -1.18 14.95
C VAL A 220 -2.97 -0.95 13.67
N ILE A 221 -3.13 0.22 13.03
CA ILE A 221 -2.39 0.60 11.82
C ILE A 221 -0.88 0.68 12.11
N LEU A 222 -0.48 1.34 13.20
CA LEU A 222 0.93 1.49 13.56
C LEU A 222 1.59 0.14 13.86
N VAL A 223 0.94 -0.71 14.65
CA VAL A 223 1.45 -2.05 14.98
C VAL A 223 1.60 -2.89 13.71
N ALA A 224 0.61 -2.87 12.82
CA ALA A 224 0.68 -3.61 11.56
C ALA A 224 1.80 -3.11 10.63
N LEU A 225 1.95 -1.80 10.48
CA LEU A 225 3.00 -1.21 9.64
C LEU A 225 4.41 -1.44 10.21
N LEU A 226 4.57 -1.37 11.54
CA LEU A 226 5.86 -1.68 12.18
C LEU A 226 6.18 -3.17 12.10
N ALA A 227 5.20 -4.05 12.34
CA ALA A 227 5.38 -5.49 12.20
C ALA A 227 5.78 -5.87 10.77
N THR A 228 5.09 -5.30 9.77
CA THR A 228 5.46 -5.53 8.36
C THR A 228 6.84 -4.98 8.03
N SER A 229 7.19 -3.78 8.51
CA SER A 229 8.52 -3.21 8.31
C SER A 229 9.63 -4.12 8.84
N ILE A 230 9.46 -4.68 10.04
CA ILE A 230 10.43 -5.57 10.68
C ILE A 230 10.52 -6.91 9.92
N LEU A 231 9.38 -7.51 9.59
CA LEU A 231 9.32 -8.84 8.98
C LEU A 231 9.78 -8.84 7.52
N PHE A 232 9.59 -7.74 6.78
CA PHE A 232 9.80 -7.69 5.32
C PHE A 232 10.79 -6.62 4.84
N ASN A 233 11.48 -5.92 5.74
CA ASN A 233 12.54 -4.89 5.67
C ASN A 233 13.34 -4.61 4.36
N LYS A 234 13.32 -5.48 3.33
CA LYS A 234 13.93 -5.25 2.00
C LYS A 234 13.02 -5.55 0.81
N ALA A 235 11.84 -6.12 1.06
CA ALA A 235 10.85 -6.48 0.05
C ALA A 235 9.80 -5.38 -0.18
N LEU A 236 9.75 -4.38 0.70
CA LEU A 236 8.72 -3.34 0.70
C LEU A 236 9.16 -2.13 -0.11
N ASN A 237 8.20 -1.45 -0.74
CA ASN A 237 8.45 -0.25 -1.52
C ASN A 237 7.41 0.81 -1.14
N ILE A 238 7.86 1.90 -0.52
CA ILE A 238 7.01 2.97 0.00
C ILE A 238 6.07 3.55 -1.07
N VAL A 239 6.57 3.80 -2.27
CA VAL A 239 5.75 4.42 -3.33
C VAL A 239 4.69 3.44 -3.82
N LYS A 240 5.03 2.15 -3.97
CA LYS A 240 4.02 1.12 -4.29
C LYS A 240 2.95 1.05 -3.20
N SER A 241 3.35 1.01 -1.94
CA SER A 241 2.44 0.90 -0.80
C SER A 241 1.50 2.09 -0.67
N ILE A 242 2.01 3.33 -0.78
CA ILE A 242 1.18 4.54 -0.79
C ILE A 242 0.19 4.51 -1.97
N SER A 243 0.64 4.08 -3.14
CA SER A 243 -0.23 4.05 -4.31
C SER A 243 -1.30 2.95 -4.22
N ILE A 244 -1.00 1.82 -3.58
CA ILE A 244 -1.99 0.78 -3.24
C ILE A 244 -3.02 1.34 -2.25
N LEU A 245 -2.57 1.96 -1.16
CA LEU A 245 -3.44 2.60 -0.16
C LEU A 245 -4.39 3.62 -0.82
N ALA A 246 -3.86 4.50 -1.66
CA ALA A 246 -4.64 5.49 -2.40
C ALA A 246 -5.67 4.83 -3.33
N THR A 247 -5.28 3.78 -4.06
CA THR A 247 -6.18 3.08 -4.99
C THR A 247 -7.31 2.37 -4.25
N ILE A 248 -7.03 1.71 -3.13
CA ILE A 248 -8.06 1.06 -2.31
C ILE A 248 -9.01 2.11 -1.73
N SER A 249 -8.48 3.26 -1.27
CA SER A 249 -9.30 4.40 -0.85
C SER A 249 -10.25 4.87 -1.95
N LEU A 250 -9.80 4.91 -3.21
CA LEU A 250 -10.66 5.28 -4.34
C LEU A 250 -11.84 4.32 -4.49
N PHE A 251 -11.62 3.01 -4.42
CA PHE A 251 -12.71 2.03 -4.51
C PHE A 251 -13.72 2.18 -3.37
N PHE A 252 -13.25 2.37 -2.14
CA PHE A 252 -14.13 2.55 -0.99
C PHE A 252 -14.92 3.86 -1.03
N ASN A 253 -14.28 4.96 -1.42
CA ASN A 253 -14.97 6.23 -1.62
C ASN A 253 -16.01 6.14 -2.76
N LEU A 254 -15.75 5.35 -3.81
CA LEU A 254 -16.75 5.06 -4.85
C LEU A 254 -17.93 4.24 -4.32
N PHE A 255 -17.70 3.25 -3.45
CA PHE A 255 -18.79 2.52 -2.79
C PHE A 255 -19.70 3.44 -1.98
N LEU A 256 -19.13 4.40 -1.24
CA LEU A 256 -19.91 5.40 -0.53
C LEU A 256 -20.77 6.25 -1.47
N ILE A 257 -20.21 6.70 -2.61
CA ILE A 257 -20.94 7.46 -3.63
C ILE A 257 -22.08 6.63 -4.25
N PHE A 258 -21.87 5.33 -4.46
CA PHE A 258 -22.89 4.43 -4.98
C PHE A 258 -23.94 3.99 -3.94
N GLY A 259 -23.84 4.48 -2.71
CA GLY A 259 -24.87 4.32 -1.69
C GLY A 259 -24.58 3.26 -0.64
N TYR A 260 -23.32 2.83 -0.46
CA TYR A 260 -22.96 2.04 0.71
C TYR A 260 -23.19 2.87 1.98
N SER A 261 -24.05 2.36 2.87
CA SER A 261 -24.48 3.03 4.10
C SER A 261 -23.97 2.34 5.38
N GLY A 262 -23.17 1.29 5.24
CA GLY A 262 -22.56 0.61 6.37
C GLY A 262 -21.39 1.40 6.98
N ASN A 263 -21.01 1.05 8.21
CA ASN A 263 -19.83 1.62 8.86
C ASN A 263 -18.57 1.18 8.10
N LEU A 264 -17.75 2.15 7.70
CA LEU A 264 -16.57 1.93 6.88
C LEU A 264 -15.40 2.78 7.37
N ASP A 265 -14.46 2.17 8.10
CA ASP A 265 -13.16 2.79 8.35
C ASP A 265 -12.23 2.52 7.16
N ILE A 266 -12.13 3.50 6.26
CA ILE A 266 -11.33 3.41 5.02
C ILE A 266 -9.85 3.19 5.35
N ALA A 267 -9.33 3.80 6.41
CA ALA A 267 -7.92 3.68 6.78
C ALA A 267 -7.60 2.25 7.24
N LEU A 268 -8.44 1.66 8.10
CA LEU A 268 -8.27 0.28 8.55
C LEU A 268 -8.43 -0.72 7.40
N ALA A 269 -9.45 -0.56 6.57
CA ALA A 269 -9.69 -1.45 5.44
C ALA A 269 -8.54 -1.38 4.42
N SER A 270 -8.07 -0.18 4.09
CA SER A 270 -6.98 0.01 3.12
C SER A 270 -5.64 -0.56 3.63
N ASN A 271 -5.31 -0.38 4.91
CA ASN A 271 -4.11 -1.00 5.50
C ASN A 271 -4.20 -2.53 5.54
N PHE A 272 -5.40 -3.09 5.71
CA PHE A 272 -5.59 -4.53 5.54
C PHE A 272 -5.40 -4.99 4.09
N GLY A 273 -5.86 -4.19 3.13
CA GLY A 273 -5.56 -4.40 1.71
C GLY A 273 -4.07 -4.35 1.39
N LEU A 274 -3.31 -3.48 2.07
CA LEU A 274 -1.86 -3.45 1.97
C LEU A 274 -1.23 -4.78 2.43
N LEU A 275 -1.76 -5.44 3.46
CA LEU A 275 -1.31 -6.79 3.84
C LEU A 275 -1.57 -7.81 2.72
N GLY A 276 -2.70 -7.72 2.01
CA GLY A 276 -2.99 -8.54 0.83
C GLY A 276 -1.96 -8.36 -0.29
N SER A 277 -1.54 -7.12 -0.53
CA SER A 277 -0.45 -6.83 -1.49
C SER A 277 0.88 -7.47 -1.08
N ILE A 278 1.23 -7.42 0.20
CA ILE A 278 2.46 -8.03 0.72
C ILE A 278 2.36 -9.55 0.64
N PHE A 279 1.19 -10.10 0.95
CA PHE A 279 0.91 -11.54 0.90
C PHE A 279 1.21 -12.13 -0.47
N ILE A 280 0.65 -11.56 -1.55
CA ILE A 280 0.90 -12.05 -2.90
C ILE A 280 2.35 -11.82 -3.35
N SER A 281 2.98 -10.73 -2.90
CA SER A 281 4.40 -10.46 -3.16
C SER A 281 5.33 -11.49 -2.52
N GLN A 282 4.97 -12.05 -1.36
CA GLN A 282 5.73 -13.16 -0.76
C GLN A 282 5.39 -14.50 -1.42
N LEU A 283 4.12 -14.75 -1.74
CA LEU A 283 3.69 -15.99 -2.40
C LEU A 283 4.38 -16.19 -3.76
N THR A 284 4.50 -15.12 -4.56
CA THR A 284 5.13 -15.14 -5.89
C THR A 284 6.64 -15.40 -5.84
N LYS A 285 7.32 -15.04 -4.75
CA LYS A 285 8.78 -15.12 -4.64
C LYS A 285 9.36 -16.52 -4.44
N LYS A 286 8.53 -17.58 -4.27
CA LYS A 286 8.87 -19.02 -4.19
C LYS A 286 10.01 -19.47 -3.24
N ASN A 287 10.74 -18.56 -2.61
CA ASN A 287 12.03 -18.86 -1.95
C ASN A 287 12.00 -18.69 -0.42
N ASP A 288 10.90 -18.22 0.18
CA ASP A 288 10.83 -17.90 1.62
C ASP A 288 9.48 -18.28 2.26
N ASN A 289 9.28 -19.59 2.50
CA ASN A 289 8.06 -20.12 3.11
C ASN A 289 7.78 -19.52 4.50
N LEU A 290 8.80 -19.11 5.25
CA LEU A 290 8.63 -18.50 6.57
C LEU A 290 8.02 -17.10 6.47
N LYS A 291 8.53 -16.26 5.56
CA LYS A 291 7.95 -14.93 5.32
C LYS A 291 6.50 -15.01 4.86
N PHE A 292 6.18 -15.99 4.02
CA PHE A 292 4.79 -16.26 3.62
C PHE A 292 3.90 -16.63 4.83
N LEU A 293 4.37 -17.51 5.72
CA LEU A 293 3.64 -17.84 6.95
C LEU A 293 3.46 -16.62 7.86
N TYR A 294 4.47 -15.77 8.02
CA TYR A 294 4.39 -14.55 8.83
C TYR A 294 3.36 -13.55 8.31
N ILE A 295 3.28 -13.31 6.99
CA ILE A 295 2.27 -12.39 6.45
C ILE A 295 0.86 -13.00 6.56
N GLY A 296 0.72 -14.31 6.36
CA GLY A 296 -0.54 -15.02 6.57
C GLY A 296 -1.05 -14.90 8.00
N SER A 297 -0.20 -15.19 8.99
CA SER A 297 -0.55 -15.10 10.41
C SER A 297 -0.83 -13.65 10.85
N LEU A 298 -0.02 -12.69 10.39
CA LEU A 298 -0.24 -11.27 10.66
C LEU A 298 -1.58 -10.77 10.10
N SER A 299 -1.95 -11.24 8.90
CA SER A 299 -3.23 -10.89 8.28
C SER A 299 -4.41 -11.48 9.04
N ILE A 300 -4.32 -12.74 9.48
CA ILE A 300 -5.37 -13.36 10.31
C ILE A 300 -5.51 -12.60 11.64
N LEU A 301 -4.39 -12.30 12.31
CA LEU A 301 -4.40 -11.57 13.58
C LEU A 301 -4.98 -10.17 13.44
N TYR A 302 -4.63 -9.45 12.36
CA TYR A 302 -5.23 -8.16 12.04
C TYR A 302 -6.74 -8.28 11.85
N LEU A 303 -7.20 -9.25 11.06
CA LEU A 303 -8.62 -9.43 10.76
C LEU A 303 -9.43 -9.80 12.02
N VAL A 304 -8.91 -10.70 12.87
CA VAL A 304 -9.54 -11.04 14.14
C VAL A 304 -9.65 -9.82 15.05
N GLY A 305 -8.55 -9.06 15.21
CA GLY A 305 -8.58 -7.81 15.97
C GLY A 305 -9.56 -6.79 15.37
N ALA A 306 -9.61 -6.69 14.05
CA ALA A 306 -10.49 -5.75 13.36
C ALA A 306 -11.98 -6.06 13.61
N VAL A 307 -12.37 -7.33 13.56
CA VAL A 307 -13.75 -7.78 13.82
C VAL A 307 -14.17 -7.60 15.28
N ILE A 308 -13.24 -7.78 16.22
CA ILE A 308 -13.54 -7.65 17.66
C ILE A 308 -13.68 -6.18 18.07
N PHE A 309 -12.83 -5.30 17.54
CA PHE A 309 -12.73 -3.91 18.04
C PHE A 309 -13.47 -2.86 17.21
N PHE A 310 -13.92 -3.19 15.98
CA PHE A 310 -14.53 -2.22 15.07
C PHE A 310 -15.77 -2.77 14.37
N ASP A 311 -16.76 -1.90 14.17
CA ASP A 311 -18.07 -2.25 13.57
C ASP A 311 -18.06 -2.29 12.03
N THR A 312 -16.87 -2.32 11.41
CA THR A 312 -16.77 -2.43 9.94
C THR A 312 -17.05 -3.87 9.52
N ALA A 313 -17.93 -4.05 8.53
CA ALA A 313 -18.33 -5.38 8.07
C ALA A 313 -17.13 -6.23 7.61
N LEU A 314 -17.09 -7.51 8.02
CA LEU A 314 -16.03 -8.45 7.64
C LEU A 314 -15.80 -8.52 6.12
N SER A 315 -16.87 -8.43 5.32
CA SER A 315 -16.81 -8.46 3.86
C SER A 315 -15.98 -7.33 3.27
N ILE A 316 -15.96 -6.15 3.90
CA ILE A 316 -15.14 -5.00 3.50
C ILE A 316 -13.65 -5.30 3.66
N TYR A 317 -13.25 -5.93 4.78
CA TYR A 317 -11.86 -6.32 5.00
C TYR A 317 -11.43 -7.39 3.99
N ILE A 318 -12.25 -8.43 3.78
CA ILE A 318 -11.95 -9.48 2.79
C ILE A 318 -11.82 -8.86 1.39
N PHE A 319 -12.74 -7.97 1.01
CA PHE A 319 -12.67 -7.25 -0.26
C PHE A 319 -11.39 -6.41 -0.38
N ALA A 320 -11.01 -5.67 0.67
CA ALA A 320 -9.79 -4.87 0.68
C ALA A 320 -8.54 -5.74 0.46
N PHE A 321 -8.47 -6.88 1.15
CA PHE A 321 -7.36 -7.83 1.03
C PHE A 321 -7.23 -8.35 -0.40
N ILE A 322 -8.33 -8.81 -0.98
CA ILE A 322 -8.39 -9.31 -2.37
C ILE A 322 -8.03 -8.20 -3.36
N LEU A 323 -8.57 -6.99 -3.17
CA LEU A 323 -8.25 -5.84 -4.01
C LEU A 323 -6.76 -5.50 -3.95
N GLY A 324 -6.15 -5.53 -2.77
CA GLY A 324 -4.72 -5.34 -2.59
C GLY A 324 -3.87 -6.40 -3.30
N VAL A 325 -4.32 -7.67 -3.31
CA VAL A 325 -3.71 -8.75 -4.09
C VAL A 325 -3.73 -8.42 -5.59
N PHE A 326 -4.90 -8.04 -6.14
CA PHE A 326 -5.03 -7.72 -7.56
C PHE A 326 -4.23 -6.49 -7.98
N ILE A 327 -4.25 -5.42 -7.16
CA ILE A 327 -3.45 -4.23 -7.44
C ILE A 327 -1.96 -4.58 -7.44
N GLN A 328 -1.48 -5.41 -6.51
CA GLN A 328 -0.08 -5.80 -6.49
C GLN A 328 0.33 -6.61 -7.73
N LEU A 329 -0.52 -7.54 -8.18
CA LEU A 329 -0.29 -8.29 -9.42
C LEU A 329 -0.20 -7.34 -10.62
N PHE A 330 -1.06 -6.32 -10.67
CA PHE A 330 -0.97 -5.27 -11.67
C PHE A 330 0.36 -4.49 -11.58
N LEU A 331 0.92 -4.31 -10.38
CA LEU A 331 2.15 -3.56 -10.13
C LEU A 331 3.46 -4.36 -10.23
N GLU A 332 3.43 -5.61 -10.69
CA GLU A 332 4.64 -6.38 -10.94
C GLU A 332 5.53 -5.72 -12.01
N LYS A 333 4.91 -5.25 -13.09
CA LYS A 333 5.61 -4.52 -14.16
C LYS A 333 5.89 -3.09 -13.72
N LYS A 334 7.17 -2.67 -13.78
CA LYS A 334 7.57 -1.28 -13.43
C LYS A 334 6.77 -0.21 -14.18
N LYS A 335 6.42 -0.44 -15.46
CA LYS A 335 5.60 0.49 -16.27
C LYS A 335 4.23 0.76 -15.62
N ASN A 336 3.59 -0.27 -15.04
CA ASN A 336 2.24 -0.16 -14.48
C ASN A 336 2.20 0.72 -13.23
N MET A 337 3.30 0.81 -12.50
CA MET A 337 3.45 1.75 -11.39
C MET A 337 3.34 3.20 -11.86
N TYR A 338 4.03 3.57 -12.95
CA TYR A 338 3.95 4.91 -13.52
C TYR A 338 2.56 5.23 -14.07
N ILE A 339 1.90 4.24 -14.70
CA ILE A 339 0.52 4.39 -15.17
C ILE A 339 -0.41 4.71 -13.99
N MET A 340 -0.31 3.95 -12.89
CA MET A 340 -1.19 4.13 -11.74
C MET A 340 -0.97 5.48 -11.03
N VAL A 341 0.30 5.88 -10.81
CA VAL A 341 0.60 7.19 -10.22
C VAL A 341 0.14 8.31 -11.15
N SER A 342 0.36 8.18 -12.46
CA SER A 342 -0.11 9.15 -13.46
C SER A 342 -1.63 9.26 -13.47
N SER A 343 -2.38 8.16 -13.36
CA SER A 343 -3.84 8.20 -13.34
C SER A 343 -4.37 8.91 -12.09
N ILE A 344 -3.75 8.67 -10.93
CA ILE A 344 -4.11 9.39 -9.69
C ILE A 344 -3.89 10.90 -9.88
N ILE A 345 -2.72 11.29 -10.40
CA ILE A 345 -2.39 12.70 -10.64
C ILE A 345 -3.38 13.33 -11.63
N VAL A 346 -3.69 12.66 -12.74
CA VAL A 346 -4.64 13.17 -13.75
C VAL A 346 -6.03 13.39 -13.13
N ILE A 347 -6.54 12.46 -12.32
CA ILE A 347 -7.84 12.61 -11.65
C ILE A 347 -7.81 13.81 -10.69
N VAL A 348 -6.74 13.96 -9.91
CA VAL A 348 -6.59 15.07 -8.96
C VAL A 348 -6.51 16.41 -9.68
N VAL A 349 -5.68 16.52 -10.72
CA VAL A 349 -5.53 17.73 -11.53
C VAL A 349 -6.85 18.09 -12.21
N PHE A 350 -7.56 17.12 -12.77
CA PHE A 350 -8.86 17.34 -13.38
C PHE A 350 -9.88 17.90 -12.37
N GLY A 351 -9.87 17.40 -11.13
CA GLY A 351 -10.70 17.97 -10.05
C GLY A 351 -10.36 19.44 -9.76
N PHE A 352 -9.07 19.78 -9.70
CA PHE A 352 -8.65 21.18 -9.55
C PHE A 352 -9.10 22.05 -10.73
N VAL A 353 -9.01 21.57 -11.97
CA VAL A 353 -9.52 22.30 -13.14
C VAL A 353 -11.02 22.60 -13.01
N VAL A 354 -11.82 21.62 -12.56
CA VAL A 354 -13.26 21.84 -12.28
C VAL A 354 -13.48 22.93 -11.23
N LEU A 355 -12.70 22.91 -10.13
CA LEU A 355 -12.80 23.92 -9.07
C LEU A 355 -12.39 25.32 -9.56
N PHE A 356 -11.29 25.43 -10.31
CA PHE A 356 -10.76 26.71 -10.78
C PHE A 356 -11.64 27.36 -11.86
N THR A 357 -12.27 26.56 -12.71
CA THR A 357 -13.18 27.06 -13.76
C THR A 357 -14.55 27.48 -13.22
N GLY A 358 -14.87 27.15 -11.96
CA GLY A 358 -16.16 27.48 -11.36
C GLY A 358 -17.34 26.76 -12.00
N LEU A 359 -17.10 25.65 -12.70
CA LEU A 359 -18.18 24.87 -13.32
C LEU A 359 -19.16 24.37 -12.26
N ASN A 360 -20.46 24.59 -12.47
CA ASN A 360 -21.51 24.16 -11.55
C ASN A 360 -21.81 22.65 -11.67
N THR A 361 -20.78 21.80 -11.51
CA THR A 361 -20.92 20.34 -11.57
C THR A 361 -21.84 19.82 -10.47
N LYS A 362 -21.80 20.45 -9.29
CA LYS A 362 -22.64 20.14 -8.15
C LYS A 362 -24.13 20.30 -8.48
N GLY A 363 -24.52 21.43 -9.05
CA GLY A 363 -25.89 21.69 -9.50
C GLY A 363 -26.34 20.69 -10.57
N LEU A 364 -25.49 20.46 -11.59
CA LEU A 364 -25.79 19.49 -12.66
C LEU A 364 -26.04 18.08 -12.13
N ILE A 365 -25.18 17.59 -11.23
CA ILE A 365 -25.30 16.25 -10.64
C ILE A 365 -26.54 16.16 -9.75
N ASN A 366 -26.79 17.17 -8.92
CA ASN A 366 -27.96 17.19 -8.05
C ASN A 366 -29.25 17.22 -8.86
N ASN A 367 -29.34 18.07 -9.89
CA ASN A 367 -30.51 18.17 -10.76
C ASN A 367 -30.78 16.87 -11.53
N TYR A 368 -29.73 16.21 -12.03
CA TYR A 368 -29.89 14.89 -12.65
C TYR A 368 -30.45 13.85 -11.66
N ARG A 369 -29.97 13.88 -10.41
CA ARG A 369 -30.41 12.93 -9.36
C ARG A 369 -31.78 13.27 -8.77
N VAL A 370 -32.23 14.53 -8.85
CA VAL A 370 -33.57 14.95 -8.39
C VAL A 370 -34.66 14.09 -9.00
N ASN A 371 -34.61 13.84 -10.30
CA ASN A 371 -35.64 13.05 -10.98
C ASN A 371 -35.78 11.66 -10.37
N LYS A 372 -34.67 11.07 -9.90
CA LYS A 372 -34.69 9.77 -9.18
C LYS A 372 -35.30 9.90 -7.79
N VAL A 373 -35.09 11.01 -7.09
CA VAL A 373 -35.75 11.32 -5.81
C VAL A 373 -37.24 11.50 -6.03
N GLU A 374 -37.66 12.30 -7.01
CA GLU A 374 -39.07 12.52 -7.34
C GLU A 374 -39.79 11.22 -7.69
N GLN A 375 -39.15 10.32 -8.44
CA GLN A 375 -39.69 8.97 -8.68
C GLN A 375 -39.85 8.13 -7.40
N ARG A 376 -38.97 8.30 -6.41
CA ARG A 376 -39.11 7.63 -5.11
C ARG A 376 -40.25 8.24 -4.30
N LEU A 377 -40.45 9.56 -4.37
CA LEU A 377 -41.53 10.27 -3.69
C LEU A 377 -42.94 9.83 -4.13
N LEU A 378 -43.06 9.24 -5.34
CA LEU A 378 -44.33 8.64 -5.80
C LEU A 378 -44.70 7.34 -5.05
N LYS A 379 -43.75 6.71 -4.37
CA LYS A 379 -43.99 5.49 -3.59
C LYS A 379 -44.45 5.84 -2.19
N HIS A 380 -45.18 4.91 -1.56
CA HIS A 380 -45.55 5.05 -0.17
C HIS A 380 -44.29 4.99 0.72
N HIS A 381 -44.04 6.04 1.49
CA HIS A 381 -42.94 6.08 2.45
C HIS A 381 -43.34 5.49 3.79
N SER A 382 -42.44 4.83 4.50
CA SER A 382 -42.63 4.41 5.89
C SER A 382 -41.97 5.40 6.86
N ASP A 383 -42.21 5.25 8.16
CA ASP A 383 -41.48 6.01 9.18
C ASP A 383 -40.00 5.58 9.25
N GLU A 384 -39.70 4.33 8.84
CA GLU A 384 -38.33 3.84 8.70
C GLU A 384 -37.56 4.61 7.61
N ASP A 385 -38.23 4.97 6.50
CA ASP A 385 -37.62 5.79 5.45
C ASP A 385 -37.22 7.17 5.99
N ILE A 386 -38.09 7.80 6.78
CA ILE A 386 -37.82 9.09 7.43
C ILE A 386 -36.61 8.95 8.36
N PHE A 387 -36.59 7.92 9.21
CA PHE A 387 -35.47 7.65 10.11
C PHE A 387 -34.17 7.41 9.34
N SER A 388 -34.22 6.71 8.21
CA SER A 388 -33.04 6.46 7.37
C SER A 388 -32.47 7.75 6.76
N LEU A 389 -33.34 8.66 6.30
CA LEU A 389 -32.96 9.96 5.76
C LEU A 389 -32.38 10.85 6.86
N GLU A 390 -32.99 10.89 8.04
CA GLU A 390 -32.47 11.63 9.19
C GLU A 390 -31.10 11.11 9.63
N LYS A 391 -30.89 9.78 9.62
CA LYS A 391 -29.57 9.18 9.83
C LYS A 391 -28.57 9.62 8.76
N GLU A 392 -28.95 9.61 7.48
CA GLU A 392 -28.08 10.05 6.38
C GLU A 392 -27.66 11.52 6.53
N LEU A 393 -28.55 12.40 7.00
CA LEU A 393 -28.25 13.82 7.26
C LEU A 393 -27.15 14.03 8.31
N THR A 394 -26.93 13.06 9.20
CA THR A 394 -25.82 13.08 10.17
C THR A 394 -24.52 12.47 9.63
N SER A 395 -24.55 11.87 8.43
CA SER A 395 -23.43 11.16 7.83
C SER A 395 -22.59 12.03 6.88
N ASN A 396 -21.43 11.52 6.46
CA ASN A 396 -20.60 12.15 5.40
C ASN A 396 -21.20 12.01 3.99
N ASN A 397 -22.24 11.19 3.82
CA ASN A 397 -23.03 11.06 2.60
C ASN A 397 -24.15 12.10 2.49
N LYS A 398 -24.38 12.92 3.53
CA LYS A 398 -25.44 13.93 3.51
C LYS A 398 -25.36 14.81 2.27
N SER A 399 -26.50 14.95 1.62
CA SER A 399 -26.64 15.71 0.38
C SER A 399 -27.84 16.65 0.46
N VAL A 400 -27.88 17.63 -0.43
CA VAL A 400 -29.03 18.55 -0.50
C VAL A 400 -30.29 17.82 -0.97
N LEU A 401 -30.11 16.72 -1.70
CA LEU A 401 -31.17 15.81 -2.11
C LEU A 401 -31.78 15.07 -0.93
N THR A 402 -30.98 14.75 0.09
CA THR A 402 -31.45 14.11 1.33
C THR A 402 -32.36 15.07 2.11
N TYR A 403 -31.96 16.34 2.23
CA TYR A 403 -32.84 17.38 2.78
C TYR A 403 -34.11 17.56 1.93
N TYR A 404 -33.96 17.51 0.60
CA TYR A 404 -35.07 17.70 -0.33
C TYR A 404 -36.12 16.61 -0.16
N GLU A 405 -35.69 15.35 -0.20
CA GLU A 405 -36.53 14.18 -0.02
C GLU A 405 -37.23 14.20 1.35
N LEU A 406 -36.48 14.47 2.42
CA LEU A 406 -37.05 14.56 3.77
C LEU A 406 -38.08 15.70 3.86
N GLY A 407 -37.77 16.88 3.32
CA GLY A 407 -38.69 18.02 3.35
C GLY A 407 -39.97 17.76 2.54
N MET A 408 -39.86 17.11 1.38
CA MET A 408 -41.01 16.71 0.57
C MET A 408 -41.87 15.66 1.30
N ILE A 409 -41.26 14.67 1.96
CA ILE A 409 -42.00 13.67 2.75
C ILE A 409 -42.74 14.34 3.92
N LYS A 410 -42.08 15.25 4.66
CA LYS A 410 -42.73 16.01 5.75
C LYS A 410 -43.85 16.91 5.23
N LEU A 411 -43.72 17.48 4.03
CA LEU A 411 -44.77 18.27 3.40
C LEU A 411 -46.02 17.42 3.10
N MET A 412 -45.82 16.15 2.69
CA MET A 412 -46.90 15.22 2.38
C MET A 412 -47.56 14.58 3.61
N LYS A 413 -46.78 14.32 4.68
CA LYS A 413 -47.22 13.49 5.82
C LYS A 413 -47.35 14.21 7.17
N SER A 414 -46.62 15.30 7.37
CA SER A 414 -46.50 15.98 8.66
C SER A 414 -47.14 17.36 8.57
N SER A 415 -46.35 18.42 8.69
CA SER A 415 -46.83 19.80 8.58
C SER A 415 -45.97 20.61 7.61
N LYS A 416 -46.57 21.67 7.05
CA LYS A 416 -45.83 22.66 6.25
C LYS A 416 -44.69 23.30 7.04
N GLN A 417 -44.85 23.50 8.34
CA GLN A 417 -43.82 24.08 9.21
C GLN A 417 -42.61 23.16 9.36
N ASP A 418 -42.83 21.85 9.51
CA ASP A 418 -41.74 20.88 9.58
C ASP A 418 -40.97 20.80 8.25
N ALA A 419 -41.70 20.77 7.14
CA ALA A 419 -41.09 20.81 5.80
C ALA A 419 -40.29 22.09 5.58
N LYS A 420 -40.85 23.25 5.95
CA LYS A 420 -40.19 24.56 5.89
C LYS A 420 -38.89 24.55 6.67
N LYS A 421 -38.88 24.01 7.90
CA LYS A 421 -37.67 23.89 8.72
C LYS A 421 -36.59 23.05 8.00
N VAL A 422 -36.96 21.87 7.48
CA VAL A 422 -36.01 20.99 6.76
C VAL A 422 -35.46 21.68 5.50
N PHE A 423 -36.30 22.38 4.74
CA PHE A 423 -35.86 23.12 3.56
C PHE A 423 -34.94 24.29 3.92
N LEU A 424 -35.21 25.01 5.02
CA LEU A 424 -34.34 26.07 5.53
C LEU A 424 -32.97 25.53 5.96
N GLU A 425 -32.95 24.38 6.65
CA GLU A 425 -31.70 23.68 6.97
C GLU A 425 -30.97 23.23 5.69
N GLY A 426 -31.71 22.77 4.68
CA GLY A 426 -31.19 22.40 3.36
C GLY A 426 -30.50 23.53 2.62
N ILE A 427 -31.11 24.74 2.57
CA ILE A 427 -30.48 25.90 1.92
C ILE A 427 -29.28 26.44 2.72
N ASN A 428 -29.28 26.29 4.05
CA ASN A 428 -28.13 26.63 4.89
C ASN A 428 -26.95 25.66 4.66
N PHE A 429 -27.26 24.40 4.38
CA PHE A 429 -26.27 23.39 4.00
C PHE A 429 -25.76 23.59 2.57
N ASP A 430 -26.66 23.88 1.64
CA ASP A 430 -26.37 24.07 0.22
C ASP A 430 -27.37 25.04 -0.43
N ASN A 431 -26.91 26.27 -0.66
CA ASN A 431 -27.72 27.35 -1.24
C ASN A 431 -27.73 27.35 -2.78
N THR A 432 -27.21 26.31 -3.43
CA THR A 432 -27.09 26.25 -4.90
C THR A 432 -28.14 25.39 -5.58
N PHE A 433 -29.08 24.84 -4.82
CA PHE A 433 -30.05 23.86 -5.30
C PHE A 433 -31.45 24.46 -5.42
N ALA A 434 -31.85 24.79 -6.65
CA ALA A 434 -33.06 25.53 -6.97
C ALA A 434 -34.38 24.92 -6.45
N PRO A 435 -34.59 23.58 -6.46
CA PRO A 435 -35.84 22.98 -5.97
C PRO A 435 -36.18 23.33 -4.52
N MET A 436 -35.18 23.57 -3.66
CA MET A 436 -35.42 24.02 -2.28
C MET A 436 -36.12 25.36 -2.21
N TYR A 437 -35.59 26.34 -2.95
CA TYR A 437 -36.14 27.68 -3.01
C TYR A 437 -37.54 27.67 -3.62
N TYR A 438 -37.76 26.88 -4.67
CA TYR A 438 -39.07 26.73 -5.26
C TYR A 438 -40.12 26.22 -4.26
N ASN A 439 -39.79 25.19 -3.46
CA ASN A 439 -40.73 24.66 -2.48
C ASN A 439 -40.94 25.60 -1.28
N LEU A 440 -39.90 26.31 -0.84
CA LEU A 440 -40.04 27.38 0.16
C LEU A 440 -40.97 28.50 -0.33
N ALA A 441 -40.86 28.90 -1.61
CA ALA A 441 -41.75 29.89 -2.20
C ALA A 441 -43.22 29.43 -2.15
N LEU A 442 -43.49 28.17 -2.56
CA LEU A 442 -44.84 27.61 -2.49
C LEU A 442 -45.40 27.58 -1.07
N ILE A 443 -44.59 27.24 -0.07
CA ILE A 443 -45.01 27.25 1.34
C ILE A 443 -45.33 28.68 1.79
N GLU A 444 -44.43 29.64 1.55
CA GLU A 444 -44.65 31.05 1.96
C GLU A 444 -45.89 31.65 1.29
N ARG A 445 -46.13 31.33 0.01
CA ARG A 445 -47.34 31.75 -0.70
C ARG A 445 -48.59 31.24 -0.02
N GLN A 446 -48.61 29.95 0.32
CA GLN A 446 -49.75 29.32 1.01
C GLN A 446 -49.95 29.86 2.44
N GLU A 447 -48.90 30.39 3.07
CA GLU A 447 -48.94 31.06 4.36
C GLU A 447 -49.29 32.56 4.24
N GLY A 448 -49.51 33.08 3.02
CA GLY A 448 -49.84 34.49 2.76
C GLY A 448 -48.63 35.44 2.77
N ASN A 449 -47.41 34.92 2.89
CA ASN A 449 -46.17 35.69 2.92
C ASN A 449 -45.64 35.95 1.49
N TYR A 450 -46.41 36.65 0.66
CA TYR A 450 -46.10 36.87 -0.77
C TYR A 450 -44.73 37.50 -1.03
N SER A 451 -44.29 38.43 -0.17
CA SER A 451 -42.97 39.07 -0.29
C SER A 451 -41.82 38.05 -0.20
N LYS A 452 -41.83 37.18 0.81
CA LYS A 452 -40.83 36.09 0.94
C LYS A 452 -40.98 35.04 -0.14
N SER A 453 -42.21 34.73 -0.51
CA SER A 453 -42.49 33.81 -1.62
C SER A 453 -41.81 34.27 -2.91
N LYS A 454 -41.95 35.56 -3.24
CA LYS A 454 -41.34 36.18 -4.42
C LYS A 454 -39.82 36.14 -4.37
N GLU A 455 -39.22 36.43 -3.22
CA GLU A 455 -37.76 36.32 -3.02
C GLU A 455 -37.25 34.90 -3.32
N TYR A 456 -37.90 33.89 -2.74
CA TYR A 456 -37.50 32.50 -2.97
C TYR A 456 -37.76 32.03 -4.41
N ALA A 457 -38.88 32.42 -5.02
CA ALA A 457 -39.18 32.09 -6.41
C ALA A 457 -38.14 32.69 -7.37
N GLN A 458 -37.78 33.95 -7.15
CA GLN A 458 -36.75 34.63 -7.93
C GLN A 458 -35.40 33.92 -7.80
N LYS A 459 -35.02 33.56 -6.57
CA LYS A 459 -33.77 32.84 -6.32
C LYS A 459 -33.74 31.45 -6.96
N ALA A 460 -34.87 30.72 -6.96
CA ALA A 460 -34.98 29.45 -7.68
C ALA A 460 -34.74 29.65 -9.19
N TYR A 461 -35.36 30.67 -9.78
CA TYR A 461 -35.20 31.01 -11.19
C TYR A 461 -33.78 31.50 -11.54
N ASP A 462 -33.10 32.17 -10.60
CA ASP A 462 -31.72 32.63 -10.79
C ASP A 462 -30.71 31.49 -10.72
N LEU A 463 -30.95 30.50 -9.88
CA LEU A 463 -30.15 29.28 -9.83
C LEU A 463 -30.38 28.39 -11.05
N GLU A 464 -31.63 28.28 -11.50
CA GLU A 464 -31.99 27.44 -12.64
C GLU A 464 -33.10 28.08 -13.47
N LYS A 465 -32.81 28.35 -14.74
CA LYS A 465 -33.71 29.08 -15.65
C LYS A 465 -34.82 28.18 -16.20
N VAL A 466 -35.59 27.55 -15.31
CA VAL A 466 -36.70 26.65 -15.63
C VAL A 466 -38.01 27.43 -15.75
N GLU A 467 -38.83 27.07 -16.74
CA GLU A 467 -40.14 27.70 -17.00
C GLU A 467 -41.07 27.65 -15.78
N LYS A 468 -41.12 26.51 -15.08
CA LYS A 468 -41.89 26.36 -13.84
C LYS A 468 -41.55 27.41 -12.78
N TYR A 469 -40.27 27.78 -12.65
CA TYR A 469 -39.84 28.77 -11.65
C TYR A 469 -40.18 30.18 -12.12
N LYS A 470 -40.01 30.45 -13.41
CA LYS A 470 -40.41 31.71 -14.03
C LYS A 470 -41.92 31.98 -13.85
N ASN A 471 -42.76 30.98 -14.11
CA ASN A 471 -44.20 31.11 -13.99
C ASN A 471 -44.63 31.50 -12.57
N LEU A 472 -44.00 30.94 -11.54
CA LEU A 472 -44.27 31.31 -10.16
C LEU A 472 -43.81 32.75 -9.84
N VAL A 473 -42.68 33.19 -10.39
CA VAL A 473 -42.23 34.59 -10.26
C VAL A 473 -43.22 35.55 -10.90
N ASP A 474 -43.68 35.23 -12.12
CA ASP A 474 -44.63 36.06 -12.88
C ASP A 474 -46.00 36.13 -12.18
N GLU A 475 -46.49 35.01 -11.61
CA GLU A 475 -47.70 34.97 -10.79
C GLU A 475 -47.59 35.92 -9.58
N LEU A 476 -46.51 35.81 -8.81
CA LEU A 476 -46.26 36.62 -7.60
C LEU A 476 -45.91 38.09 -7.87
N ASN A 477 -45.74 38.48 -9.14
CA ASN A 477 -45.56 39.86 -9.56
C ASN A 477 -46.88 40.53 -9.93
N ASN A 478 -47.92 39.74 -10.23
CA ASN A 478 -49.23 40.21 -10.66
C ASN A 478 -50.27 40.20 -9.54
N ASP A 479 -49.99 39.52 -8.42
CA ASP A 479 -50.68 39.64 -7.12
C ASP A 479 -50.03 40.73 -6.25
#